data_AF-A0A1G8LT88-F1
#
_entry.id   AF-A0A1G8LT88-F1
#
_cell.length_a   1.000
_cell.length_b   1.000
_cell.length_c   1.000
_cell.angle_alpha   90.00
_cell.angle_beta   90.00
_cell.angle_gamma   90.00
#
_symmetry.space_group_name_H-M   'P 1'
#
loop_
_entity.id
_entity.type
_entity.pdbx_description
1 polymer ?
#
loop_
_entity_poly.entity_id
_entity_poly.type
_entity_poly.pdbx_seq_one_letter_code
_entity_poly.pdbx_strand_id
1 'polypeptide(L)'
;MWDAINRGLALALISAPLLIGCGGGNAGNPGAVNTAQCSGSSCPAEGPPSSGTVASLCPATADIGNTTYLGGAGSGEVISLNINATAMTYTLTWLESPIPLATGTVTPTRAGVQITGAVVHPPAGTLPTAEQTRCAFVLTPGTGSGPNGSYSTAADFNSANPPTIFVGNGVAGGGIPGATVQFSGLTIVVYQNVGQVPNRHFDFYPFLGFASTTTDITKLPGTYNSLLYHLTPSGNYATVGTNSIETFDASGTCTSTNTPNPNYSPNAGGCLTTGNPYTLDSNGYFDSTQAPQIVAQTSLPLVGQTGKSGVAHMILGQLNGATVPLVVRTGNVNLGTGALHSGAQVDDESGIALLTQATPLASGGFDGGYVGADSNFNYTATLINGATGTFVNPETSSAEEGFGLTYGLATPGLVGVTATNPSTGAVSTGYAIAGGGLYAILVQGQVYNGVVSTSANSTTSNSPYFGVGAQVNK
;
A
#
# COMPACT_ATOMS: atom_id res chain seq x y z
N MET A 1 11.12 19.20 31.00
CA MET A 1 11.52 18.25 29.94
C MET A 1 10.54 18.20 28.75
N TRP A 2 9.48 19.04 28.76
CA TRP A 2 8.61 19.36 27.62
C TRP A 2 9.13 20.52 26.73
N ASP A 3 10.23 21.18 27.09
CA ASP A 3 10.76 22.36 26.36
C ASP A 3 11.77 22.05 25.25
N ALA A 4 12.24 20.81 25.13
CA ALA A 4 13.22 20.43 24.10
C ALA A 4 12.58 20.14 22.74
N ILE A 5 11.33 19.63 22.73
CA ILE A 5 10.59 19.29 21.50
C ILE A 5 10.08 20.55 20.80
N ASN A 6 9.66 21.58 21.56
CA ASN A 6 9.23 22.85 20.97
C ASN A 6 10.37 23.67 20.35
N ARG A 7 11.62 23.48 20.79
CA ARG A 7 12.78 24.21 20.27
C ARG A 7 13.31 23.67 18.94
N GLY A 8 13.05 22.40 18.62
CA GLY A 8 13.30 21.85 17.29
C GLY A 8 12.31 22.35 16.23
N LEU A 9 11.07 22.64 16.64
CA LEU A 9 9.99 23.08 15.75
C LEU A 9 9.99 24.61 15.52
N ALA A 10 10.55 25.40 16.44
CA ALA A 10 10.59 26.87 16.34
C ALA A 10 11.72 27.43 15.44
N LEU A 11 12.75 26.64 15.12
CA LEU A 11 13.85 27.07 14.25
C LEU A 11 13.58 26.89 12.74
N ALA A 12 12.46 26.25 12.38
CA ALA A 12 12.02 26.09 11.00
C ALA A 12 11.04 27.20 10.52
N LEU A 13 10.63 28.13 11.39
CA LEU A 13 9.49 29.05 11.14
C LEU A 13 9.84 30.55 11.04
N ILE A 14 11.12 30.96 10.97
CA ILE A 14 11.47 32.40 10.86
C ILE A 14 12.50 32.67 9.75
N SER A 15 12.21 32.22 8.52
CA SER A 15 12.91 32.72 7.32
C SER A 15 12.05 32.66 6.06
N ALA A 16 10.93 33.38 6.07
CA ALA A 16 10.40 33.98 4.85
C ALA A 16 10.34 35.50 5.05
N PRO A 17 10.94 36.26 4.12
CA PRO A 17 10.08 37.17 3.37
C PRO A 17 10.40 37.22 1.87
N LEU A 18 9.32 37.25 1.09
CA LEU A 18 9.11 38.08 -0.11
C LEU A 18 10.20 38.05 -1.21
N LEU A 19 9.97 37.23 -2.25
CA LEU A 19 10.43 37.52 -3.61
C LEU A 19 9.27 37.31 -4.60
N ILE A 20 8.70 38.44 -5.02
CA ILE A 20 7.87 38.58 -6.23
C ILE A 20 8.83 38.71 -7.41
N GLY A 21 8.63 37.96 -8.50
CA GLY A 21 9.13 38.32 -9.82
C GLY A 21 9.68 37.19 -10.70
N CYS A 22 8.84 36.77 -11.64
CA CYS A 22 9.12 36.34 -13.03
C CYS A 22 10.32 35.43 -13.36
N GLY A 23 10.01 34.27 -13.96
CA GLY A 23 10.92 33.59 -14.88
C GLY A 23 10.48 32.17 -15.20
N GLY A 24 9.66 31.98 -16.24
CA GLY A 24 9.44 30.67 -16.83
C GLY A 24 10.75 30.11 -17.38
N GLY A 25 11.17 28.94 -16.87
CA GLY A 25 12.35 28.22 -17.32
C GLY A 25 12.35 26.81 -16.74
N ASN A 26 12.65 25.83 -17.59
CA ASN A 26 12.66 24.40 -17.26
C ASN A 26 13.42 24.09 -15.95
N ALA A 27 12.82 23.23 -15.12
CA ALA A 27 13.30 22.78 -13.81
C ALA A 27 14.55 21.87 -13.84
N GLY A 28 15.44 22.04 -14.84
CA GLY A 28 16.58 21.16 -15.06
C GLY A 28 17.91 21.61 -14.43
N ASN A 29 18.01 22.81 -13.84
CA ASN A 29 19.27 23.27 -13.26
C ASN A 29 19.07 24.44 -12.27
N PRO A 30 19.00 24.22 -10.95
CA PRO A 30 18.94 25.33 -10.00
C PRO A 30 20.32 26.01 -9.89
N GLY A 31 20.35 27.33 -10.08
CA GLY A 31 21.53 28.13 -9.76
C GLY A 31 21.81 28.15 -8.26
N ALA A 32 23.08 28.37 -7.87
CA ALA A 32 23.49 28.37 -6.47
C ALA A 32 22.74 29.43 -5.65
N VAL A 33 22.05 29.00 -4.59
CA VAL A 33 21.39 29.88 -3.63
C VAL A 33 22.42 30.29 -2.58
N ASN A 34 22.79 31.57 -2.57
CA ASN A 34 23.76 32.13 -1.64
C ASN A 34 23.03 33.03 -0.64
N THR A 35 22.50 32.45 0.43
CA THR A 35 21.94 33.23 1.56
C THR A 35 23.05 33.55 2.56
N ALA A 36 23.15 34.82 2.95
CA ALA A 36 24.11 35.23 3.99
C ALA A 36 23.69 34.63 5.34
N GLN A 37 24.54 33.79 5.93
CA GLN A 37 24.25 33.04 7.17
C GLN A 37 24.36 33.88 8.45
N CYS A 38 24.69 35.18 8.32
CA CYS A 38 24.80 36.12 9.42
C CYS A 38 24.64 37.57 8.93
N SER A 39 24.08 38.45 9.76
CA SER A 39 24.18 39.91 9.60
C SER A 39 24.81 40.55 10.85
N GLY A 40 25.99 41.18 10.71
CA GLY A 40 26.68 41.92 11.77
C GLY A 40 28.19 42.04 11.53
N SER A 41 28.83 43.08 12.09
CA SER A 41 30.27 43.37 11.91
C SER A 41 31.22 42.43 12.66
N SER A 42 30.70 41.40 13.33
CA SER A 42 31.45 40.46 14.17
C SER A 42 31.43 39.01 13.68
N CYS A 43 30.94 38.73 12.47
CA CYS A 43 30.97 37.37 11.93
C CYS A 43 32.30 37.06 11.24
N PRO A 44 33.03 36.01 11.66
CA PRO A 44 34.14 35.50 10.88
C PRO A 44 33.61 34.99 9.53
N ALA A 45 34.44 35.10 8.49
CA ALA A 45 34.14 34.52 7.18
C ALA A 45 34.22 32.99 7.27
N GLU A 46 33.14 32.37 7.71
CA GLU A 46 32.91 30.94 7.54
C GLU A 46 32.63 30.73 6.05
N GLY A 47 33.38 29.82 5.40
CA GLY A 47 33.11 29.44 4.01
C GLY A 47 31.68 28.89 3.87
N PRO A 48 31.14 28.82 2.64
CA PRO A 48 29.86 28.15 2.44
C PRO A 48 29.90 26.79 3.14
N PRO A 49 28.81 26.36 3.81
CA PRO A 49 28.73 25.01 4.33
C PRO A 49 29.16 24.07 3.20
N SER A 50 29.94 23.04 3.52
CA SER A 50 30.18 21.99 2.55
C SER A 50 28.80 21.49 2.10
N SER A 51 28.41 21.87 0.89
CA SER A 51 27.24 21.32 0.20
C SER A 51 27.55 19.85 0.02
N GLY A 52 27.12 19.04 0.98
CA GLY A 52 27.03 17.61 0.77
C GLY A 52 26.12 17.42 -0.43
N THR A 53 26.51 16.55 -1.35
CA THR A 53 25.60 16.10 -2.41
C THR A 53 24.34 15.55 -1.73
N VAL A 54 23.19 16.17 -1.99
CA VAL A 54 21.90 15.59 -1.59
C VAL A 54 21.87 14.18 -2.17
N ALA A 55 21.81 13.16 -1.32
CA ALA A 55 21.71 11.79 -1.77
C ALA A 55 20.43 11.64 -2.60
N SER A 56 20.55 11.08 -3.80
CA SER A 56 19.42 10.83 -4.69
C SER A 56 18.42 9.90 -3.99
N LEU A 57 17.15 10.30 -3.91
CA LEU A 57 16.10 9.50 -3.25
C LEU A 57 15.58 8.38 -4.15
N CYS A 58 15.69 8.57 -5.47
CA CYS A 58 15.29 7.60 -6.47
C CYS A 58 16.32 7.45 -7.58
N PRO A 59 16.23 6.39 -8.40
CA PRO A 59 17.13 6.18 -9.53
C PRO A 59 17.12 7.36 -10.52
N ALA A 60 18.08 7.33 -11.45
CA ALA A 60 18.07 8.28 -12.56
C ALA A 60 16.82 8.08 -13.43
N THR A 61 16.35 9.15 -14.07
CA THR A 61 15.15 9.15 -14.92
C THR A 61 15.13 8.01 -15.95
N ALA A 62 16.27 7.73 -16.58
CA ALA A 62 16.40 6.64 -17.54
C ALA A 62 16.23 5.26 -16.90
N ASP A 63 16.77 5.05 -15.69
CA ASP A 63 16.66 3.78 -14.97
C ASP A 63 15.22 3.55 -14.50
N ILE A 64 14.52 4.60 -14.07
CA ILE A 64 13.07 4.53 -13.78
C ILE A 64 12.31 4.06 -15.03
N GLY A 65 12.60 4.64 -16.19
CA GLY A 65 11.99 4.28 -17.48
C GLY A 65 12.28 2.85 -17.94
N ASN A 66 13.44 2.30 -17.60
CA ASN A 66 13.84 0.93 -17.95
C ASN A 66 13.38 -0.12 -16.94
N THR A 67 12.73 0.29 -15.85
CA THR A 67 12.29 -0.60 -14.78
C THR A 67 10.79 -0.85 -14.87
N THR A 68 10.39 -2.11 -14.78
CA THR A 68 9.00 -2.50 -14.55
C THR A 68 8.87 -2.98 -13.12
N TYR A 69 7.98 -2.34 -12.37
CA TYR A 69 7.67 -2.66 -10.99
C TYR A 69 6.56 -3.69 -10.97
N LEU A 70 6.88 -4.92 -10.53
CA LEU A 70 5.90 -5.97 -10.28
C LEU A 70 5.47 -5.91 -8.82
N GLY A 71 4.17 -5.80 -8.58
CA GLY A 71 3.66 -5.48 -7.26
C GLY A 71 2.21 -5.86 -7.03
N GLY A 72 1.72 -5.47 -5.86
CA GLY A 72 0.39 -5.76 -5.38
C GLY A 72 -0.30 -4.55 -4.80
N ALA A 73 -1.63 -4.52 -4.86
CA ALA A 73 -2.45 -3.49 -4.23
C ALA A 73 -3.41 -4.05 -3.19
N GLY A 74 -3.78 -3.20 -2.22
CA GLY A 74 -4.75 -3.54 -1.16
C GLY A 74 -6.15 -3.90 -1.66
N SER A 75 -6.47 -3.56 -2.91
CA SER A 75 -7.67 -4.00 -3.64
C SER A 75 -7.66 -5.47 -4.05
N GLY A 76 -6.57 -6.21 -3.79
CA GLY A 76 -6.40 -7.57 -4.27
C GLY A 76 -5.91 -7.64 -5.71
N GLU A 77 -5.22 -6.62 -6.21
CA GLU A 77 -4.75 -6.56 -7.60
C GLU A 77 -3.25 -6.84 -7.70
N VAL A 78 -2.86 -7.64 -8.69
CA VAL A 78 -1.45 -7.84 -9.07
C VAL A 78 -1.15 -6.96 -10.28
N ILE A 79 -0.12 -6.12 -10.17
CA ILE A 79 0.13 -5.04 -11.13
C ILE A 79 1.55 -5.14 -11.68
N SER A 80 1.66 -4.89 -12.98
CA SER A 80 2.90 -4.52 -13.65
C SER A 80 2.85 -3.04 -14.03
N LEU A 81 3.73 -2.23 -13.45
CA LEU A 81 3.79 -0.78 -13.65
C LEU A 81 5.14 -0.37 -14.23
N ASN A 82 5.13 0.38 -15.34
CA ASN A 82 6.29 1.06 -15.87
C ASN A 82 6.01 2.56 -15.96
N ILE A 83 6.94 3.38 -15.48
CA ILE A 83 6.87 4.84 -15.58
C ILE A 83 8.04 5.29 -16.46
N ASN A 84 7.73 5.80 -17.65
CA ASN A 84 8.72 6.44 -18.49
C ASN A 84 8.89 7.90 -18.03
N ALA A 85 9.81 8.11 -17.08
CA ALA A 85 10.07 9.41 -16.51
C ALA A 85 10.72 10.42 -17.49
N THR A 86 11.18 9.97 -18.67
CA THR A 86 11.67 10.85 -19.74
C THR A 86 10.52 11.33 -20.63
N ALA A 87 9.63 10.42 -21.04
CA ALA A 87 8.46 10.74 -21.86
C ALA A 87 7.28 11.28 -21.05
N MET A 88 7.37 11.21 -19.71
CA MET A 88 6.29 11.53 -18.78
C MET A 88 5.01 10.74 -19.08
N THR A 89 5.15 9.43 -19.26
CA THR A 89 4.05 8.48 -19.45
C THR A 89 4.16 7.29 -18.51
N TYR A 90 3.06 6.56 -18.34
CA TYR A 90 3.06 5.26 -17.67
C TYR A 90 2.33 4.20 -18.50
N THR A 91 2.72 2.95 -18.27
CA THR A 91 1.98 1.76 -18.67
C THR A 91 1.66 0.96 -17.41
N LEU A 92 0.39 0.63 -17.21
CA LEU A 92 -0.07 -0.17 -16.09
C LEU A 92 -0.88 -1.35 -16.64
N THR A 93 -0.53 -2.56 -16.21
CA THR A 93 -1.29 -3.77 -16.51
C THR A 93 -1.80 -4.39 -15.22
N TRP A 94 -3.12 -4.61 -15.13
CA TRP A 94 -3.70 -5.45 -14.09
C TRP A 94 -3.53 -6.91 -14.51
N LEU A 95 -2.52 -7.58 -13.96
CA LEU A 95 -2.29 -8.99 -14.22
C LEU A 95 -3.43 -9.81 -13.61
N GLU A 96 -3.80 -9.48 -12.38
CA GLU A 96 -4.95 -10.02 -11.66
C GLU A 96 -5.75 -8.89 -11.03
N SER A 97 -7.07 -9.01 -11.01
CA SER A 97 -7.94 -8.01 -10.38
C SER A 97 -9.34 -8.54 -10.07
N PRO A 98 -9.86 -8.31 -8.85
CA PRO A 98 -11.25 -8.57 -8.49
C PRO A 98 -12.15 -7.36 -8.82
N ILE A 99 -11.58 -6.25 -9.30
CA ILE A 99 -12.31 -5.01 -9.57
C ILE A 99 -13.07 -5.15 -10.90
N PRO A 100 -14.40 -4.94 -10.92
CA PRO A 100 -15.19 -5.00 -12.14
C PRO A 100 -14.77 -3.93 -13.15
N LEU A 101 -14.90 -4.24 -14.45
CA LEU A 101 -14.70 -3.26 -15.53
C LEU A 101 -15.73 -2.12 -15.49
N ALA A 102 -16.93 -2.40 -14.98
CA ALA A 102 -18.03 -1.46 -14.88
C ALA A 102 -18.75 -1.57 -13.52
N THR A 103 -19.01 -0.43 -12.90
CA THR A 103 -19.86 -0.32 -11.71
C THR A 103 -21.23 -0.97 -11.95
N GLY A 104 -21.76 -1.68 -10.95
CA GLY A 104 -23.02 -2.42 -11.05
C GLY A 104 -22.87 -3.87 -11.53
N THR A 105 -21.65 -4.30 -11.84
CA THR A 105 -21.34 -5.69 -12.24
C THR A 105 -20.30 -6.32 -11.32
N VAL A 106 -20.13 -7.63 -11.39
CA VAL A 106 -19.05 -8.37 -10.70
C VAL A 106 -18.05 -9.01 -11.67
N THR A 107 -18.42 -9.13 -12.94
CA THR A 107 -17.63 -9.72 -14.03
C THR A 107 -18.11 -9.14 -15.36
N PRO A 108 -17.22 -8.96 -16.37
CA PRO A 108 -15.78 -9.17 -16.32
C PRO A 108 -15.03 -8.16 -15.42
N THR A 109 -13.83 -8.54 -14.96
CA THR A 109 -12.95 -7.70 -14.13
C THR A 109 -11.85 -7.04 -14.97
N ARG A 110 -11.06 -6.15 -14.34
CA ARG A 110 -9.91 -5.49 -14.97
C ARG A 110 -8.74 -6.44 -15.26
N ALA A 111 -8.80 -7.70 -14.85
CA ALA A 111 -7.73 -8.67 -15.11
C ALA A 111 -7.39 -8.74 -16.62
N GLY A 112 -6.10 -8.72 -16.92
CA GLY A 112 -5.54 -8.69 -18.28
C GLY A 112 -5.65 -7.34 -19.01
N VAL A 113 -6.21 -6.30 -18.41
CA VAL A 113 -6.30 -4.97 -19.03
C VAL A 113 -4.97 -4.24 -18.88
N GLN A 114 -4.50 -3.65 -19.98
CA GLN A 114 -3.39 -2.71 -19.99
C GLN A 114 -3.90 -1.31 -20.34
N ILE A 115 -3.49 -0.32 -19.56
CA ILE A 115 -3.73 1.10 -19.83
C ILE A 115 -2.43 1.86 -20.00
N THR A 116 -2.51 2.96 -20.75
CA THR A 116 -1.46 3.96 -20.83
C THR A 116 -2.02 5.32 -20.50
N GLY A 117 -1.22 6.16 -19.85
CA GLY A 117 -1.57 7.55 -19.53
C GLY A 117 -0.32 8.42 -19.38
N ALA A 118 -0.52 9.71 -19.16
CA ALA A 118 0.56 10.60 -18.81
C ALA A 118 0.88 10.51 -17.31
N VAL A 119 2.10 10.87 -16.94
CA VAL A 119 2.44 11.19 -15.55
C VAL A 119 2.79 12.67 -15.44
N VAL A 120 2.52 13.26 -14.30
CA VAL A 120 3.02 14.59 -13.93
C VAL A 120 3.66 14.51 -12.56
N HIS A 121 4.65 15.36 -12.29
CA HIS A 121 5.10 15.53 -10.91
C HIS A 121 4.02 16.26 -10.10
N PRO A 122 3.92 16.00 -8.78
CA PRO A 122 3.13 16.84 -7.89
C PRO A 122 3.50 18.33 -8.08
N PRO A 123 2.54 19.26 -7.90
CA PRO A 123 2.82 20.68 -8.02
C PRO A 123 4.01 21.13 -7.17
N ALA A 124 4.78 22.11 -7.66
CA ALA A 124 5.91 22.64 -6.92
C ALA A 124 5.44 23.22 -5.57
N GLY A 125 6.10 22.82 -4.48
CA GLY A 125 5.71 23.19 -3.12
C GLY A 125 4.72 22.22 -2.46
N THR A 126 4.19 21.23 -3.19
CA THR A 126 3.40 20.14 -2.60
C THR A 126 4.28 19.21 -1.78
N LEU A 127 5.51 18.91 -2.21
CA LEU A 127 6.44 18.10 -1.43
C LEU A 127 7.60 18.95 -0.89
N PRO A 128 8.21 18.60 0.25
CA PRO A 128 9.18 19.44 0.95
C PRO A 128 10.45 19.76 0.17
N THR A 129 10.86 18.87 -0.74
CA THR A 129 12.10 19.01 -1.51
C THR A 129 11.87 18.72 -2.99
N ALA A 130 12.67 19.37 -3.84
CA ALA A 130 12.65 19.13 -5.28
C ALA A 130 12.97 17.67 -5.64
N GLU A 131 13.81 17.01 -4.86
CA GLU A 131 14.15 15.61 -5.05
C GLU A 131 12.96 14.69 -4.73
N GLN A 132 12.19 14.97 -3.66
CA GLN A 132 10.92 14.27 -3.41
C GLN A 132 9.92 14.49 -4.55
N THR A 133 9.80 15.71 -5.06
CA THR A 133 8.97 16.00 -6.24
C THR A 133 9.42 15.22 -7.47
N ARG A 134 10.72 15.14 -7.74
CA ARG A 134 11.29 14.39 -8.88
C ARG A 134 10.98 12.89 -8.78
N CYS A 135 10.93 12.35 -7.58
CA CYS A 135 10.70 10.93 -7.32
C CYS A 135 9.22 10.57 -7.16
N ALA A 136 8.31 11.53 -7.26
CA ALA A 136 6.87 11.34 -7.18
C ALA A 136 6.20 11.56 -8.54
N PHE A 137 5.28 10.68 -8.90
CA PHE A 137 4.58 10.66 -10.19
C PHE A 137 3.08 10.49 -9.97
N VAL A 138 2.32 11.55 -10.26
CA VAL A 138 0.86 11.48 -10.32
C VAL A 138 0.47 10.78 -11.63
N LEU A 139 -0.27 9.69 -11.54
CA LEU A 139 -0.81 8.96 -12.68
C LEU A 139 -2.08 9.67 -13.16
N THR A 140 -2.02 10.38 -14.29
CA THR A 140 -3.22 11.02 -14.85
C THR A 140 -4.18 9.96 -15.42
N PRO A 141 -5.44 10.32 -15.75
CA PRO A 141 -6.34 9.39 -16.42
C PRO A 141 -5.68 8.69 -17.61
N GLY A 142 -5.84 7.37 -17.65
CA GLY A 142 -5.30 6.48 -18.67
C GLY A 142 -6.40 5.64 -19.29
N THR A 143 -6.16 5.18 -20.51
CA THR A 143 -7.10 4.34 -21.27
C THR A 143 -6.37 3.18 -21.92
N GLY A 144 -7.12 2.14 -22.22
CA GLY A 144 -6.59 0.96 -22.88
C GLY A 144 -7.60 -0.17 -22.94
N SER A 145 -7.12 -1.38 -23.14
CA SER A 145 -7.94 -2.55 -23.38
C SER A 145 -7.23 -3.83 -22.96
N GLY A 146 -8.01 -4.88 -22.73
CA GLY A 146 -7.55 -6.23 -22.54
C GLY A 146 -8.52 -7.26 -23.11
N PRO A 147 -8.34 -8.54 -22.78
CA PRO A 147 -9.23 -9.63 -23.20
C PRO A 147 -10.70 -9.39 -22.84
N ASN A 148 -10.94 -8.63 -21.77
CA ASN A 148 -12.25 -8.38 -21.20
C ASN A 148 -12.94 -7.10 -21.71
N GLY A 149 -12.26 -6.30 -22.55
CA GLY A 149 -12.79 -5.07 -23.13
C GLY A 149 -11.91 -3.84 -22.89
N SER A 150 -12.45 -2.65 -23.19
CA SER A 150 -11.78 -1.37 -22.99
C SER A 150 -12.04 -0.80 -21.59
N TYR A 151 -11.08 -0.06 -21.05
CA TYR A 151 -11.17 0.57 -19.74
C TYR A 151 -10.60 1.99 -19.74
N SER A 152 -11.13 2.85 -18.87
CA SER A 152 -10.68 4.22 -18.66
C SER A 152 -10.76 4.54 -17.17
N THR A 153 -9.72 5.19 -16.64
CA THR A 153 -9.69 5.62 -15.23
C THR A 153 -10.25 7.03 -15.03
N ALA A 154 -10.71 7.70 -16.10
CA ALA A 154 -11.13 9.10 -16.05
C ALA A 154 -12.36 9.35 -15.16
N ALA A 155 -13.31 8.40 -15.12
CA ALA A 155 -14.53 8.55 -14.33
C ALA A 155 -14.27 8.49 -12.81
N ASP A 156 -13.20 7.80 -12.41
CA ASP A 156 -12.84 7.57 -11.01
C ASP A 156 -11.63 8.41 -10.57
N PHE A 157 -11.14 9.33 -11.41
CA PHE A 157 -9.97 10.14 -11.08
C PHE A 157 -10.36 11.31 -10.18
N ASN A 158 -9.84 11.33 -8.96
CA ASN A 158 -9.96 12.46 -8.05
C ASN A 158 -8.71 13.35 -8.11
N SER A 159 -8.82 14.55 -8.68
CA SER A 159 -7.68 15.48 -8.76
C SER A 159 -7.22 16.06 -7.42
N ALA A 160 -8.07 16.02 -6.38
CA ALA A 160 -7.72 16.50 -5.04
C ALA A 160 -6.99 15.44 -4.20
N ASN A 161 -7.10 14.17 -4.58
CA ASN A 161 -6.39 13.05 -3.96
C ASN A 161 -5.96 12.04 -5.04
N PRO A 162 -5.10 12.44 -6.00
CA PRO A 162 -4.87 11.64 -7.20
C PRO A 162 -3.95 10.45 -6.92
N PRO A 163 -4.03 9.34 -7.69
CA PRO A 163 -3.10 8.23 -7.61
C PRO A 163 -1.67 8.71 -7.90
N THR A 164 -0.78 8.54 -6.93
CA THR A 164 0.58 9.05 -6.93
C THR A 164 1.52 7.92 -6.53
N ILE A 165 2.56 7.72 -7.34
CA ILE A 165 3.60 6.72 -7.12
C ILE A 165 4.90 7.41 -6.71
N PHE A 166 5.46 6.97 -5.60
CA PHE A 166 6.78 7.35 -5.12
C PHE A 166 7.76 6.24 -5.48
N VAL A 167 8.78 6.57 -6.25
CA VAL A 167 9.84 5.64 -6.63
C VAL A 167 11.05 5.88 -5.74
N GLY A 168 11.69 4.83 -5.26
CA GLY A 168 12.91 4.94 -4.44
C GLY A 168 13.42 3.59 -3.97
N ASN A 169 14.73 3.46 -3.75
CA ASN A 169 15.36 2.28 -3.13
C ASN A 169 14.88 0.90 -3.63
N GLY A 170 14.67 0.77 -4.94
CA GLY A 170 14.25 -0.50 -5.57
C GLY A 170 12.76 -0.82 -5.50
N VAL A 171 11.92 0.14 -5.08
CA VAL A 171 10.47 0.01 -5.01
C VAL A 171 9.72 1.20 -5.60
N ALA A 172 8.48 0.93 -5.98
CA ALA A 172 7.45 1.91 -6.27
C ALA A 172 6.30 1.71 -5.28
N GLY A 173 6.05 2.70 -4.43
CA GLY A 173 4.97 2.66 -3.43
C GLY A 173 4.03 3.85 -3.59
N GLY A 174 2.78 3.73 -3.16
CA GLY A 174 1.81 4.82 -3.24
C GLY A 174 0.44 4.32 -3.68
N GLY A 175 -0.19 4.99 -4.65
CA GLY A 175 -1.54 4.68 -5.12
C GLY A 175 -1.60 4.39 -6.61
N ILE A 176 -2.27 3.29 -6.99
CA ILE A 176 -2.72 3.03 -8.37
C ILE A 176 -4.15 3.56 -8.58
N PRO A 177 -4.63 3.75 -9.82
CA PRO A 177 -5.98 4.24 -10.06
C PRO A 177 -7.05 3.40 -9.36
N GLY A 178 -7.94 4.09 -8.64
CA GLY A 178 -9.04 3.49 -7.91
C GLY A 178 -10.20 3.05 -8.82
N ALA A 179 -11.38 2.87 -8.23
CA ALA A 179 -12.61 2.56 -8.96
C ALA A 179 -13.84 2.88 -8.10
N THR A 180 -14.99 3.07 -8.74
CA THR A 180 -16.29 3.01 -8.05
C THR A 180 -16.85 1.60 -8.11
N VAL A 181 -17.04 0.99 -6.93
CA VAL A 181 -17.55 -0.37 -6.78
C VAL A 181 -18.96 -0.35 -6.22
N GLN A 182 -19.85 -1.09 -6.87
CA GLN A 182 -21.25 -1.28 -6.47
C GLN A 182 -21.80 -2.52 -7.16
N PHE A 183 -22.68 -3.25 -6.48
CA PHE A 183 -23.47 -4.33 -7.06
C PHE A 183 -24.83 -4.38 -6.39
N SER A 184 -25.91 -4.41 -7.17
CA SER A 184 -27.27 -4.35 -6.62
C SER A 184 -27.68 -5.62 -5.85
N GLY A 185 -26.92 -6.70 -6.01
CA GLY A 185 -27.25 -8.01 -5.48
C GLY A 185 -28.11 -8.84 -6.42
N LEU A 186 -28.26 -10.12 -6.10
CA LEU A 186 -29.09 -11.07 -6.83
C LEU A 186 -30.51 -11.15 -6.25
N THR A 187 -31.46 -11.54 -7.09
CA THR A 187 -32.76 -12.04 -6.67
C THR A 187 -32.74 -13.57 -6.73
N ILE A 188 -32.78 -14.23 -5.59
CA ILE A 188 -32.80 -15.69 -5.46
C ILE A 188 -34.16 -16.11 -4.91
N VAL A 189 -35.02 -16.64 -5.77
CA VAL A 189 -36.42 -17.00 -5.45
C VAL A 189 -37.19 -15.78 -4.88
N VAL A 190 -37.36 -15.70 -3.55
CA VAL A 190 -38.02 -14.60 -2.83
C VAL A 190 -37.04 -13.65 -2.15
N TYR A 191 -35.76 -14.00 -2.08
CA TYR A 191 -34.73 -13.17 -1.45
C TYR A 191 -34.21 -12.15 -2.46
N GLN A 192 -34.18 -10.88 -2.06
CA GLN A 192 -33.69 -9.78 -2.90
C GLN A 192 -32.40 -9.21 -2.33
N ASN A 193 -31.61 -8.55 -3.19
CA ASN A 193 -30.35 -7.89 -2.83
C ASN A 193 -29.33 -8.86 -2.19
N VAL A 194 -29.37 -10.14 -2.55
CA VAL A 194 -28.44 -11.14 -2.02
C VAL A 194 -27.02 -10.81 -2.51
N GLY A 195 -26.07 -10.67 -1.58
CA GLY A 195 -24.69 -10.31 -1.90
C GLY A 195 -24.54 -8.88 -2.42
N GLN A 196 -25.49 -7.98 -2.09
CA GLN A 196 -25.39 -6.57 -2.45
C GLN A 196 -24.08 -5.96 -1.96
N VAL A 197 -23.46 -5.15 -2.81
CA VAL A 197 -22.28 -4.34 -2.49
C VAL A 197 -22.71 -2.87 -2.52
N PRO A 198 -22.68 -2.17 -1.36
CA PRO A 198 -22.99 -0.74 -1.33
C PRO A 198 -22.09 0.06 -2.27
N ASN A 199 -22.61 1.18 -2.78
CA ASN A 199 -21.78 2.07 -3.61
C ASN A 199 -20.64 2.64 -2.76
N ARG A 200 -19.40 2.49 -3.24
CA ARG A 200 -18.22 3.12 -2.66
C ARG A 200 -17.26 3.53 -3.76
N HIS A 201 -16.82 4.77 -3.67
CA HIS A 201 -15.74 5.29 -4.50
C HIS A 201 -14.41 5.07 -3.77
N PHE A 202 -13.36 4.79 -4.53
CA PHE A 202 -11.98 4.71 -4.04
C PHE A 202 -11.14 5.63 -4.91
N ASP A 203 -10.50 6.64 -4.31
CA ASP A 203 -9.68 7.61 -5.05
C ASP A 203 -8.47 6.94 -5.72
N PHE A 204 -7.88 5.99 -5.00
CA PHE A 204 -6.77 5.14 -5.44
C PHE A 204 -6.79 3.82 -4.66
N TYR A 205 -5.94 2.86 -5.02
CA TYR A 205 -5.67 1.69 -4.18
C TYR A 205 -4.21 1.68 -3.73
N PRO A 206 -3.90 1.50 -2.43
CA PRO A 206 -2.53 1.42 -1.94
C PRO A 206 -1.77 0.30 -2.64
N PHE A 207 -0.59 0.63 -3.16
CA PHE A 207 0.23 -0.22 -4.01
C PHE A 207 1.68 -0.27 -3.52
N LEU A 208 2.28 -1.45 -3.63
CA LEU A 208 3.70 -1.67 -3.46
C LEU A 208 4.21 -2.58 -4.58
N GLY A 209 5.22 -2.13 -5.32
CA GLY A 209 5.89 -2.91 -6.35
C GLY A 209 7.40 -2.88 -6.25
N PHE A 210 8.03 -3.95 -6.73
CA PHE A 210 9.47 -4.16 -6.67
C PHE A 210 10.10 -3.98 -8.05
N ALA A 211 11.21 -3.26 -8.11
CA ALA A 211 12.04 -3.15 -9.31
C ALA A 211 12.74 -4.47 -9.67
N SER A 212 12.90 -5.36 -8.69
CA SER A 212 13.54 -6.66 -8.84
C SER A 212 12.75 -7.71 -8.06
N THR A 213 12.37 -8.77 -8.76
CA THR A 213 11.69 -9.94 -8.20
C THR A 213 12.44 -11.21 -8.57
N THR A 214 12.09 -12.33 -7.95
CA THR A 214 12.67 -13.63 -8.27
C THR A 214 11.59 -14.69 -8.43
N THR A 215 11.76 -15.55 -9.43
CA THR A 215 10.94 -16.74 -9.68
C THR A 215 11.57 -18.01 -9.10
N ASP A 216 12.64 -17.85 -8.34
CA ASP A 216 13.31 -18.94 -7.64
C ASP A 216 12.67 -19.15 -6.26
N ILE A 217 11.74 -20.11 -6.18
CA ILE A 217 11.03 -20.45 -4.94
C ILE A 217 11.97 -20.92 -3.83
N THR A 218 13.20 -21.33 -4.16
CA THR A 218 14.18 -21.76 -3.15
C THR A 218 14.70 -20.60 -2.28
N LYS A 219 14.32 -19.35 -2.60
CA LYS A 219 14.57 -18.16 -1.78
C LYS A 219 13.47 -17.85 -0.76
N LEU A 220 12.33 -18.54 -0.83
CA LEU A 220 11.21 -18.42 0.12
C LEU A 220 11.42 -19.14 1.47
N PRO A 221 12.19 -20.25 1.61
CA PRO A 221 12.26 -20.98 2.87
C PRO A 221 12.63 -20.11 4.06
N GLY A 222 11.87 -20.25 5.14
CA GLY A 222 12.08 -19.51 6.38
C GLY A 222 10.80 -19.28 7.15
N THR A 223 10.93 -18.70 8.34
CA THR A 223 9.82 -18.24 9.16
C THR A 223 9.66 -16.74 9.03
N TYR A 224 8.43 -16.29 8.81
CA TYR A 224 8.09 -14.90 8.54
C TYR A 224 7.02 -14.42 9.51
N ASN A 225 7.12 -13.17 9.95
CA ASN A 225 5.99 -12.44 10.48
C ASN A 225 5.23 -11.84 9.29
N SER A 226 3.92 -12.04 9.25
CA SER A 226 3.04 -11.46 8.25
C SER A 226 2.09 -10.48 8.91
N LEU A 227 1.92 -9.29 8.33
CA LEU A 227 0.80 -8.39 8.62
C LEU A 227 -0.13 -8.40 7.41
N LEU A 228 -1.39 -8.76 7.65
CA LEU A 228 -2.43 -8.92 6.63
C LEU A 228 -3.50 -7.86 6.81
N TYR A 229 -4.05 -7.37 5.70
CA TYR A 229 -5.21 -6.48 5.66
C TYR A 229 -6.13 -6.87 4.50
N HIS A 230 -7.31 -7.39 4.83
CA HIS A 230 -8.30 -7.83 3.85
C HIS A 230 -9.62 -7.07 4.04
N LEU A 231 -10.43 -7.05 2.99
CA LEU A 231 -11.75 -6.46 2.95
C LEU A 231 -12.73 -7.36 2.19
N THR A 232 -14.01 -7.32 2.52
CA THR A 232 -15.09 -8.01 1.78
C THR A 232 -16.17 -7.01 1.39
N PRO A 233 -16.33 -6.66 0.09
CA PRO A 233 -17.29 -5.66 -0.37
C PRO A 233 -18.74 -5.97 0.01
N SER A 234 -19.18 -7.22 -0.16
CA SER A 234 -20.54 -7.67 0.16
C SER A 234 -20.85 -7.68 1.66
N GLY A 235 -19.82 -7.70 2.50
CA GLY A 235 -19.89 -7.49 3.95
C GLY A 235 -19.99 -6.01 4.35
N ASN A 236 -20.53 -5.14 3.48
CA ASN A 236 -20.47 -3.68 3.61
C ASN A 236 -19.04 -3.12 3.69
N TYR A 237 -18.11 -3.68 2.90
CA TYR A 237 -16.69 -3.38 2.97
C TYR A 237 -16.09 -3.62 4.36
N ALA A 238 -16.55 -4.66 5.06
CA ALA A 238 -15.93 -5.09 6.32
C ALA A 238 -14.44 -5.36 6.10
N THR A 239 -13.61 -4.84 6.99
CA THR A 239 -12.15 -4.94 6.94
C THR A 239 -11.64 -5.73 8.14
N VAL A 240 -10.62 -6.54 7.92
CA VAL A 240 -9.90 -7.26 8.98
C VAL A 240 -8.41 -7.09 8.75
N GLY A 241 -7.72 -6.71 9.81
CA GLY A 241 -6.28 -6.66 9.88
C GLY A 241 -5.81 -7.62 10.95
N THR A 242 -4.84 -8.46 10.62
CA THR A 242 -4.31 -9.46 11.56
C THR A 242 -2.83 -9.72 11.32
N ASN A 243 -2.18 -10.41 12.26
CA ASN A 243 -0.83 -10.91 12.10
C ASN A 243 -0.80 -12.43 12.14
N SER A 244 0.20 -13.02 11.50
CA SER A 244 0.46 -14.47 11.52
C SER A 244 1.96 -14.71 11.51
N ILE A 245 2.37 -15.90 11.96
CA ILE A 245 3.75 -16.37 11.89
C ILE A 245 3.73 -17.60 11.01
N GLU A 246 4.38 -17.53 9.86
CA GLU A 246 4.25 -18.53 8.81
C GLU A 246 5.62 -19.06 8.42
N THR A 247 5.75 -20.38 8.36
CA THR A 247 6.99 -21.05 7.95
C THR A 247 6.79 -21.71 6.61
N PHE A 248 7.65 -21.35 5.67
CA PHE A 248 7.67 -21.88 4.31
C PHE A 248 8.83 -22.85 4.14
N ASP A 249 8.59 -23.92 3.40
CA ASP A 249 9.63 -24.80 2.90
C ASP A 249 10.00 -24.48 1.44
N ALA A 250 10.95 -25.24 0.88
CA ALA A 250 11.44 -25.05 -0.49
C ALA A 250 10.43 -25.46 -1.58
N SER A 251 9.30 -26.05 -1.21
CA SER A 251 8.19 -26.35 -2.13
C SER A 251 7.11 -25.27 -2.13
N GLY A 252 7.25 -24.23 -1.29
CA GLY A 252 6.21 -23.24 -1.07
C GLY A 252 5.06 -23.74 -0.21
N THR A 253 5.22 -24.89 0.46
CA THR A 253 4.25 -25.36 1.45
C THR A 253 4.40 -24.52 2.72
N CYS A 254 3.27 -24.08 3.26
CA CYS A 254 3.21 -23.20 4.41
C CYS A 254 2.66 -23.92 5.65
N THR A 255 3.28 -23.66 6.80
CA THR A 255 2.80 -24.10 8.11
C THR A 255 2.73 -22.95 9.12
N SER A 256 1.73 -22.97 9.99
CA SER A 256 1.49 -22.01 11.06
C SER A 256 0.59 -22.65 12.14
N THR A 257 0.36 -21.92 13.23
CA THR A 257 -0.42 -22.40 14.38
C THR A 257 -1.88 -21.93 14.38
N ASN A 258 -2.33 -21.18 13.37
CA ASN A 258 -3.71 -20.71 13.35
C ASN A 258 -4.69 -21.86 13.15
N THR A 259 -5.77 -21.87 13.92
CA THR A 259 -6.83 -22.87 13.83
C THR A 259 -8.11 -22.23 13.27
N PRO A 260 -8.85 -22.92 12.39
CA PRO A 260 -10.13 -22.41 11.89
C PRO A 260 -11.07 -21.99 13.02
N ASN A 261 -11.72 -20.85 12.85
CA ASN A 261 -12.78 -20.37 13.74
C ASN A 261 -13.81 -19.55 12.94
N PRO A 262 -14.89 -19.05 13.55
CA PRO A 262 -15.93 -18.32 12.81
C PRO A 262 -15.45 -17.06 12.08
N ASN A 263 -14.32 -16.48 12.48
CA ASN A 263 -13.77 -15.24 11.94
C ASN A 263 -12.71 -15.46 10.87
N TYR A 264 -12.04 -16.61 10.83
CA TYR A 264 -11.08 -16.92 9.77
C TYR A 264 -10.94 -18.42 9.49
N SER A 265 -10.66 -18.73 8.23
CA SER A 265 -10.49 -20.06 7.66
C SER A 265 -9.08 -20.20 7.07
N PRO A 266 -8.08 -20.66 7.86
CA PRO A 266 -6.71 -20.88 7.39
C PRO A 266 -6.64 -22.06 6.41
N ASN A 267 -5.52 -22.26 5.72
CA ASN A 267 -5.29 -23.50 5.00
C ASN A 267 -5.11 -24.70 5.95
N ALA A 268 -4.92 -25.90 5.38
CA ALA A 268 -4.70 -27.11 6.16
C ALA A 268 -3.44 -27.06 7.04
N GLY A 269 -2.44 -26.26 6.65
CA GLY A 269 -1.22 -26.00 7.43
C GLY A 269 -1.35 -24.88 8.46
N GLY A 270 -2.52 -24.24 8.60
CA GLY A 270 -2.75 -23.14 9.54
C GLY A 270 -2.34 -21.75 9.03
N CYS A 271 -1.89 -21.61 7.79
CA CYS A 271 -1.49 -20.32 7.21
C CYS A 271 -2.68 -19.48 6.76
N LEU A 272 -2.51 -18.16 6.84
CA LEU A 272 -3.46 -17.14 6.42
C LEU A 272 -3.05 -16.44 5.11
N THR A 273 -1.78 -16.56 4.68
CA THR A 273 -1.34 -15.99 3.39
C THR A 273 -1.36 -17.01 2.24
N THR A 274 -1.44 -18.30 2.54
CA THR A 274 -1.29 -19.38 1.56
C THR A 274 -2.40 -20.40 1.70
N GLY A 275 -2.97 -20.82 0.57
CA GLY A 275 -3.92 -21.91 0.41
C GLY A 275 -3.19 -23.21 0.10
N ASN A 276 -3.27 -23.65 -1.15
CA ASN A 276 -2.45 -24.73 -1.70
C ASN A 276 -0.97 -24.28 -1.89
N PRO A 277 -0.01 -25.21 -2.02
CA PRO A 277 1.38 -24.86 -2.28
C PRO A 277 1.54 -23.95 -3.52
N TYR A 278 2.47 -23.00 -3.43
CA TYR A 278 2.72 -22.02 -4.47
C TYR A 278 3.24 -22.65 -5.76
N THR A 279 2.68 -22.23 -6.90
CA THR A 279 3.11 -22.60 -8.25
C THR A 279 3.50 -21.38 -9.05
N LEU A 280 4.59 -21.44 -9.82
CA LEU A 280 5.06 -20.31 -10.63
C LEU A 280 4.04 -19.95 -11.71
N ASP A 281 3.62 -18.68 -11.73
CA ASP A 281 2.84 -18.08 -12.80
C ASP A 281 3.75 -17.55 -13.94
N SER A 282 3.19 -17.52 -15.14
CA SER A 282 3.82 -17.03 -16.36
C SER A 282 4.27 -15.56 -16.30
N ASN A 283 3.67 -14.74 -15.43
CA ASN A 283 4.01 -13.33 -15.26
C ASN A 283 5.09 -13.08 -14.19
N GLY A 284 5.69 -14.14 -13.63
CA GLY A 284 6.87 -14.03 -12.76
C GLY A 284 6.58 -13.84 -11.27
N TYR A 285 5.41 -14.25 -10.80
CA TYR A 285 5.04 -14.41 -9.38
C TYR A 285 4.50 -15.83 -9.13
N PHE A 286 4.07 -16.15 -7.90
CA PHE A 286 3.56 -17.48 -7.57
C PHE A 286 2.11 -17.48 -7.15
N ASP A 287 1.34 -18.46 -7.61
CA ASP A 287 -0.06 -18.63 -7.28
C ASP A 287 -0.30 -19.73 -6.27
N SER A 288 -1.21 -19.47 -5.36
CA SER A 288 -1.75 -20.42 -4.40
C SER A 288 -3.28 -20.36 -4.47
N THR A 289 -3.89 -21.40 -5.05
CA THR A 289 -5.35 -21.55 -5.08
C THR A 289 -5.92 -21.84 -3.69
N GLN A 290 -7.25 -21.65 -3.52
CA GLN A 290 -7.95 -21.80 -2.24
C GLN A 290 -7.38 -20.88 -1.15
N ALA A 291 -7.19 -19.61 -1.49
CA ALA A 291 -6.68 -18.62 -0.57
C ALA A 291 -7.48 -18.59 0.76
N PRO A 292 -6.81 -18.51 1.91
CA PRO A 292 -7.48 -18.36 3.20
C PRO A 292 -8.44 -17.17 3.23
N GLN A 293 -9.45 -17.26 4.07
CA GLN A 293 -10.41 -16.17 4.31
C GLN A 293 -10.21 -15.69 5.74
N ILE A 294 -10.03 -14.39 5.94
CA ILE A 294 -9.91 -13.78 7.28
C ILE A 294 -11.04 -12.79 7.56
N VAL A 295 -11.95 -12.62 6.61
CA VAL A 295 -13.15 -11.79 6.73
C VAL A 295 -14.38 -12.70 6.63
N ALA A 296 -15.47 -12.29 7.29
CA ALA A 296 -16.73 -13.00 7.19
C ALA A 296 -17.25 -13.03 5.75
N GLN A 297 -17.53 -14.23 5.24
CA GLN A 297 -17.96 -14.44 3.86
C GLN A 297 -19.48 -14.35 3.71
N THR A 298 -19.91 -13.85 2.54
CA THR A 298 -21.33 -13.86 2.15
C THR A 298 -21.86 -15.28 2.05
N SER A 299 -23.00 -15.52 2.70
CA SER A 299 -23.75 -16.75 2.60
C SER A 299 -24.96 -16.53 1.68
N LEU A 300 -25.07 -17.34 0.63
CA LEU A 300 -26.24 -17.33 -0.23
C LEU A 300 -27.43 -18.01 0.48
N PRO A 301 -28.66 -17.51 0.33
CA PRO A 301 -29.85 -18.20 0.80
C PRO A 301 -29.94 -19.59 0.18
N LEU A 302 -30.29 -20.61 0.98
CA LEU A 302 -30.47 -22.02 0.59
C LEU A 302 -29.19 -22.77 0.18
N VAL A 303 -28.18 -22.10 -0.39
CA VAL A 303 -26.90 -22.70 -0.81
C VAL A 303 -25.84 -22.62 0.29
N GLY A 304 -25.87 -21.57 1.11
CA GLY A 304 -24.86 -21.32 2.15
C GLY A 304 -23.62 -20.59 1.60
N GLN A 305 -22.51 -20.69 2.32
CA GLN A 305 -21.21 -20.20 1.85
C GLN A 305 -20.67 -21.14 0.77
N THR A 306 -20.05 -20.56 -0.27
CA THR A 306 -19.56 -21.30 -1.45
C THR A 306 -18.13 -21.82 -1.31
N GLY A 307 -17.48 -21.56 -0.17
CA GLY A 307 -16.11 -21.97 0.12
C GLY A 307 -15.04 -20.99 -0.36
N LYS A 308 -13.79 -21.45 -0.40
CA LYS A 308 -12.63 -20.67 -0.85
C LYS A 308 -12.45 -20.80 -2.34
N SER A 309 -12.59 -19.69 -3.05
CA SER A 309 -12.35 -19.65 -4.49
C SER A 309 -11.42 -18.53 -4.93
N GLY A 310 -11.00 -17.65 -4.01
CA GLY A 310 -9.93 -16.70 -4.24
C GLY A 310 -8.55 -17.34 -4.40
N VAL A 311 -7.62 -16.54 -4.93
CA VAL A 311 -6.23 -16.92 -5.20
C VAL A 311 -5.30 -15.98 -4.44
N ALA A 312 -4.24 -16.55 -3.86
CA ALA A 312 -3.17 -15.79 -3.24
C ALA A 312 -1.97 -15.74 -4.19
N HIS A 313 -1.52 -14.54 -4.54
CA HIS A 313 -0.41 -14.28 -5.43
C HIS A 313 0.78 -13.78 -4.63
N MET A 314 1.87 -14.54 -4.58
CA MET A 314 3.09 -14.18 -3.87
C MET A 314 4.13 -13.63 -4.84
N ILE A 315 4.55 -12.39 -4.59
CA ILE A 315 5.64 -11.73 -5.28
C ILE A 315 6.86 -11.73 -4.36
N LEU A 316 7.96 -12.32 -4.81
CA LEU A 316 9.21 -12.38 -4.06
C LEU A 316 10.10 -11.19 -4.44
N GLY A 317 9.92 -10.05 -3.77
CA GLY A 317 10.74 -8.87 -3.95
C GLY A 317 12.19 -9.09 -3.51
N GLN A 318 13.14 -8.51 -4.23
CA GLN A 318 14.57 -8.55 -3.89
C GLN A 318 15.05 -7.14 -3.54
N LEU A 319 15.33 -6.91 -2.25
CA LEU A 319 15.58 -5.58 -1.70
C LEU A 319 16.71 -5.61 -0.68
N ASN A 320 17.75 -4.81 -0.90
CA ASN A 320 18.88 -4.66 0.03
C ASN A 320 19.46 -6.01 0.51
N GLY A 321 19.54 -6.99 -0.41
CA GLY A 321 20.04 -8.35 -0.12
C GLY A 321 19.04 -9.28 0.58
N ALA A 322 17.82 -8.83 0.84
CA ALA A 322 16.74 -9.63 1.43
C ALA A 322 15.68 -10.03 0.40
N THR A 323 15.07 -11.20 0.63
CA THR A 323 13.83 -11.61 -0.05
C THR A 323 12.65 -11.20 0.82
N VAL A 324 11.77 -10.35 0.27
CA VAL A 324 10.58 -9.86 0.97
C VAL A 324 9.33 -10.33 0.22
N PRO A 325 8.57 -11.31 0.77
CA PRO A 325 7.32 -11.73 0.17
C PRO A 325 6.23 -10.68 0.35
N LEU A 326 5.56 -10.33 -0.75
CA LEU A 326 4.30 -9.61 -0.77
C LEU A 326 3.23 -10.55 -1.28
N VAL A 327 2.17 -10.78 -0.50
CA VAL A 327 1.05 -11.61 -0.92
C VAL A 327 -0.15 -10.74 -1.20
N VAL A 328 -0.74 -10.92 -2.38
CA VAL A 328 -2.00 -10.29 -2.78
C VAL A 328 -3.06 -11.37 -2.79
N ARG A 329 -4.19 -11.12 -2.12
CA ARG A 329 -5.36 -11.99 -2.21
C ARG A 329 -6.36 -11.39 -3.19
N THR A 330 -6.61 -12.11 -4.28
CA THR A 330 -7.62 -11.77 -5.28
C THR A 330 -8.89 -12.57 -5.01
N GLY A 331 -10.01 -11.87 -4.78
CA GLY A 331 -11.33 -12.50 -4.67
C GLY A 331 -11.83 -13.06 -6.01
N ASN A 332 -12.74 -14.02 -5.95
CA ASN A 332 -13.42 -14.61 -7.09
C ASN A 332 -14.94 -14.60 -6.89
N VAL A 333 -15.65 -13.98 -7.83
CA VAL A 333 -17.10 -13.97 -7.87
C VAL A 333 -17.59 -14.50 -9.22
N ASN A 334 -18.18 -15.68 -9.19
CA ASN A 334 -18.96 -16.26 -10.27
C ASN A 334 -20.39 -16.44 -9.78
N LEU A 335 -21.34 -15.76 -10.42
CA LEU A 335 -22.75 -15.80 -9.97
C LEU A 335 -23.45 -17.12 -10.35
N GLY A 336 -22.83 -18.00 -11.13
CA GLY A 336 -23.48 -19.21 -11.63
C GLY A 336 -24.68 -18.90 -12.52
N THR A 337 -25.51 -19.93 -12.77
CA THR A 337 -26.73 -19.80 -13.58
C THR A 337 -27.94 -20.46 -12.91
N GLY A 338 -29.14 -20.14 -13.39
CA GLY A 338 -30.40 -20.66 -12.87
C GLY A 338 -30.93 -19.91 -11.65
N ALA A 339 -32.20 -20.17 -11.29
CA ALA A 339 -32.92 -19.39 -10.27
C ALA A 339 -32.38 -19.54 -8.84
N LEU A 340 -31.65 -20.62 -8.56
CA LEU A 340 -31.02 -20.88 -7.25
C LEU A 340 -29.54 -20.52 -7.22
N HIS A 341 -28.93 -20.17 -8.36
CA HIS A 341 -27.49 -19.88 -8.44
C HIS A 341 -26.61 -20.99 -7.80
N SER A 342 -26.98 -22.26 -7.97
CA SER A 342 -26.35 -23.41 -7.26
C SER A 342 -24.90 -23.68 -7.66
N GLY A 343 -24.43 -23.10 -8.77
CA GLY A 343 -23.04 -23.12 -9.20
C GLY A 343 -22.25 -21.86 -8.85
N ALA A 344 -22.81 -20.97 -8.02
CA ALA A 344 -22.14 -19.74 -7.65
C ALA A 344 -20.88 -20.01 -6.82
N GLN A 345 -19.88 -19.18 -7.04
CA GLN A 345 -18.69 -19.04 -6.21
C GLN A 345 -18.64 -17.57 -5.79
N VAL A 346 -18.79 -17.31 -4.50
CA VAL A 346 -18.84 -15.99 -3.89
C VAL A 346 -17.78 -15.96 -2.82
N ASP A 347 -16.61 -15.49 -3.22
CA ASP A 347 -15.46 -15.20 -2.39
C ASP A 347 -14.93 -13.82 -2.81
N ASP A 348 -15.65 -12.76 -2.45
CA ASP A 348 -15.30 -11.39 -2.82
C ASP A 348 -14.29 -10.75 -1.86
N GLU A 349 -13.71 -11.53 -0.94
CA GLU A 349 -12.64 -11.06 -0.08
C GLU A 349 -11.40 -10.70 -0.91
N SER A 350 -10.76 -9.59 -0.61
CA SER A 350 -9.55 -9.15 -1.29
C SER A 350 -8.62 -8.50 -0.29
N GLY A 351 -7.31 -8.51 -0.53
CA GLY A 351 -6.39 -7.90 0.41
C GLY A 351 -4.93 -8.06 0.07
N ILE A 352 -4.09 -7.63 1.02
CA ILE A 352 -2.64 -7.64 0.89
C ILE A 352 -2.01 -8.06 2.20
N ALA A 353 -0.85 -8.72 2.11
CA ALA A 353 -0.02 -9.06 3.25
C ALA A 353 1.46 -8.81 2.92
N LEU A 354 2.14 -8.13 3.84
CA LEU A 354 3.60 -8.03 3.79
C LEU A 354 4.20 -9.05 4.77
N LEU A 355 5.23 -9.76 4.32
CA LEU A 355 5.96 -10.71 5.12
C LEU A 355 7.42 -10.27 5.28
N THR A 356 7.95 -10.35 6.49
CA THR A 356 9.38 -10.15 6.75
C THR A 356 9.90 -11.30 7.61
N GLN A 357 11.18 -11.67 7.43
CA GLN A 357 11.76 -12.76 8.22
C GLN A 357 11.60 -12.51 9.72
N ALA A 358 11.33 -13.58 10.47
CA ALA A 358 11.21 -13.57 11.92
C ALA A 358 12.58 -13.48 12.60
N THR A 359 13.29 -12.38 12.33
CA THR A 359 14.62 -12.08 12.87
C THR A 359 14.47 -10.95 13.90
N PRO A 360 15.06 -11.04 15.11
CA PRO A 360 14.92 -10.00 16.13
C PRO A 360 15.27 -8.61 15.61
N LEU A 361 14.37 -7.65 15.82
CA LEU A 361 14.60 -6.23 15.54
C LEU A 361 15.01 -5.54 16.85
N ALA A 362 16.17 -4.87 16.83
CA ALA A 362 16.60 -4.00 17.91
C ALA A 362 16.01 -2.60 17.72
N SER A 363 15.86 -1.85 18.81
CA SER A 363 15.53 -0.41 18.72
C SER A 363 16.60 0.31 17.90
N GLY A 364 16.19 1.15 16.95
CA GLY A 364 17.10 1.75 15.98
C GLY A 364 17.33 0.90 14.72
N GLY A 365 16.88 -0.36 14.70
CA GLY A 365 17.17 -1.32 13.62
C GLY A 365 16.52 -0.98 12.27
N PHE A 366 15.44 -0.21 12.29
CA PHE A 366 14.73 0.27 11.11
C PHE A 366 14.34 1.74 11.24
N ASP A 367 15.16 2.53 11.92
CA ASP A 367 15.01 3.99 11.92
C ASP A 367 15.15 4.53 10.50
N GLY A 368 14.40 5.59 10.23
CA GLY A 368 14.35 6.22 8.93
C GLY A 368 13.01 6.85 8.64
N GLY A 369 12.93 7.52 7.49
CA GLY A 369 11.68 7.97 6.91
C GLY A 369 11.23 7.03 5.82
N TYR A 370 9.93 6.79 5.83
CA TYR A 370 9.24 5.89 4.92
C TYR A 370 8.14 6.63 4.20
N VAL A 371 7.89 6.28 2.94
CA VAL A 371 6.78 6.81 2.15
C VAL A 371 5.99 5.65 1.55
N GLY A 372 4.68 5.77 1.54
CA GLY A 372 3.77 4.82 0.91
C GLY A 372 2.33 5.32 0.95
N ALA A 373 1.42 4.36 0.99
CA ALA A 373 -0.01 4.61 1.13
C ALA A 373 -0.60 3.65 2.17
N ASP A 374 -1.75 4.03 2.72
CA ASP A 374 -2.39 3.31 3.80
C ASP A 374 -3.88 3.01 3.53
N SER A 375 -4.48 2.24 4.43
CA SER A 375 -5.90 1.88 4.40
C SER A 375 -6.85 3.05 4.60
N ASN A 376 -6.35 4.23 4.98
CA ASN A 376 -7.15 5.45 5.05
C ASN A 376 -7.28 6.14 3.68
N PHE A 377 -6.61 5.62 2.64
CA PHE A 377 -6.53 6.26 1.32
C PHE A 377 -5.91 7.65 1.40
N ASN A 378 -4.93 7.77 2.30
CA ASN A 378 -3.99 8.88 2.34
C ASN A 378 -2.60 8.39 1.92
N TYR A 379 -1.81 9.32 1.41
CA TYR A 379 -0.37 9.11 1.34
C TYR A 379 0.22 9.32 2.72
N THR A 380 1.03 8.37 3.16
CA THR A 380 1.63 8.40 4.49
C THR A 380 3.12 8.55 4.34
N ALA A 381 3.68 9.57 4.96
CA ALA A 381 5.08 9.53 5.36
C ALA A 381 5.14 9.05 6.82
N THR A 382 6.09 8.20 7.16
CA THR A 382 6.32 7.77 8.54
C THR A 382 7.76 7.99 8.91
N LEU A 383 7.99 8.66 10.03
CA LEU A 383 9.32 8.83 10.61
C LEU A 383 9.45 7.91 11.82
N ILE A 384 10.52 7.12 11.86
CA ILE A 384 10.81 6.18 12.95
C ILE A 384 12.17 6.50 13.54
N ASN A 385 12.22 6.63 14.86
CA ASN A 385 13.43 6.88 15.63
C ASN A 385 13.36 6.14 16.97
N GLY A 386 14.17 5.09 17.11
CA GLY A 386 14.23 4.25 18.29
C GLY A 386 12.87 3.66 18.64
N ALA A 387 12.35 4.01 19.82
CA ALA A 387 11.08 3.50 20.36
C ALA A 387 9.85 4.34 19.98
N THR A 388 10.00 5.26 19.04
CA THR A 388 8.92 6.18 18.64
C THR A 388 8.81 6.28 17.14
N GLY A 389 7.59 6.48 16.65
CA GLY A 389 7.36 6.91 15.29
C GLY A 389 6.21 7.89 15.19
N THR A 390 6.11 8.53 14.03
CA THR A 390 5.10 9.54 13.75
C THR A 390 4.64 9.40 12.32
N PHE A 391 3.33 9.33 12.12
CA PHE A 391 2.69 9.54 10.83
C PHE A 391 2.74 11.02 10.48
N VAL A 392 3.13 11.31 9.26
CA VAL A 392 3.39 12.64 8.74
C VAL A 392 2.65 12.79 7.43
N ASN A 393 1.99 13.92 7.26
CA ASN A 393 1.45 14.30 5.97
C ASN A 393 2.63 14.56 5.01
N PRO A 394 2.78 13.77 3.93
CA PRO A 394 3.94 13.89 3.05
C PRO A 394 3.99 15.23 2.32
N GLU A 395 2.85 15.91 2.18
CA GLU A 395 2.79 17.19 1.48
C GLU A 395 3.24 18.35 2.37
N THR A 396 2.67 18.44 3.58
CA THR A 396 2.92 19.57 4.49
C THR A 396 4.09 19.31 5.45
N SER A 397 4.61 18.08 5.52
CA SER A 397 5.50 17.61 6.60
C SER A 397 4.95 17.79 8.02
N SER A 398 3.64 18.00 8.17
CA SER A 398 3.04 18.12 9.49
C SER A 398 2.87 16.74 10.13
N ALA A 399 3.27 16.63 11.39
CA ALA A 399 2.95 15.46 12.19
C ALA A 399 1.43 15.31 12.35
N GLU A 400 0.91 14.12 12.06
CA GLU A 400 -0.51 13.78 12.17
C GLU A 400 -0.78 13.00 13.45
N GLU A 401 -0.12 11.86 13.65
CA GLU A 401 -0.29 11.01 14.84
C GLU A 401 1.03 10.31 15.23
N GLY A 402 1.36 10.35 16.52
CA GLY A 402 2.51 9.66 17.08
C GLY A 402 2.16 8.26 17.60
N PHE A 403 3.13 7.35 17.56
CA PHE A 403 3.01 6.01 18.11
C PHE A 403 4.30 5.55 18.81
N GLY A 404 4.15 4.69 19.81
CA GLY A 404 5.23 4.02 20.51
C GLY A 404 5.52 2.65 19.90
N LEU A 405 6.79 2.25 19.95
CA LEU A 405 7.31 0.96 19.49
C LEU A 405 7.90 0.18 20.65
N THR A 406 7.44 -1.07 20.81
CA THR A 406 7.92 -2.00 21.84
C THR A 406 8.69 -3.14 21.17
N TYR A 407 10.01 -3.13 21.36
CA TYR A 407 10.94 -4.12 20.81
C TYR A 407 11.15 -5.30 21.77
N GLY A 408 11.74 -6.39 21.24
CA GLY A 408 12.09 -7.55 22.06
C GLY A 408 10.88 -8.37 22.51
N LEU A 409 9.81 -8.39 21.71
CA LEU A 409 8.68 -9.27 21.95
C LEU A 409 9.10 -10.74 21.90
N ALA A 410 8.26 -11.61 22.48
CA ALA A 410 8.50 -13.06 22.48
C ALA A 410 8.60 -13.65 21.06
N THR A 411 7.92 -13.04 20.09
CA THR A 411 8.03 -13.37 18.67
C THR A 411 9.13 -12.53 18.02
N PRO A 412 10.25 -13.14 17.57
CA PRO A 412 11.33 -12.43 16.89
C PRO A 412 10.84 -11.68 15.65
N GLY A 413 11.28 -10.43 15.49
CA GLY A 413 10.98 -9.60 14.32
C GLY A 413 9.63 -8.88 14.36
N LEU A 414 8.78 -9.19 15.34
CA LEU A 414 7.54 -8.46 15.59
C LEU A 414 7.81 -7.32 16.58
N VAL A 415 7.31 -6.13 16.28
CA VAL A 415 7.40 -4.95 17.13
C VAL A 415 6.01 -4.54 17.57
N GLY A 416 5.79 -4.35 18.87
CA GLY A 416 4.51 -3.90 19.38
C GLY A 416 4.29 -2.42 19.06
N VAL A 417 3.07 -2.06 18.68
CA VAL A 417 2.69 -0.67 18.39
C VAL A 417 1.64 -0.23 19.38
N THR A 418 1.80 0.98 19.92
CA THR A 418 0.77 1.69 20.69
C THR A 418 0.58 3.07 20.10
N ALA A 419 -0.59 3.34 19.53
CA ALA A 419 -0.94 4.62 18.92
C ALA A 419 -2.03 5.30 19.74
N THR A 420 -1.94 6.63 19.87
CA THR A 420 -2.95 7.42 20.59
C THR A 420 -3.52 8.45 19.64
N ASN A 421 -4.79 8.27 19.31
CA ASN A 421 -5.48 9.15 18.38
C ASN A 421 -5.59 10.56 19.00
N PRO A 422 -5.02 11.60 18.35
CA PRO A 422 -4.92 12.93 18.95
C PRO A 422 -6.29 13.63 19.09
N SER A 423 -7.26 13.26 18.24
CA SER A 423 -8.60 13.87 18.21
C SER A 423 -9.54 13.27 19.26
N THR A 424 -9.36 12.00 19.60
CA THR A 424 -10.28 11.26 20.49
C THR A 424 -9.64 10.80 21.81
N GLY A 425 -8.31 10.78 21.90
CA GLY A 425 -7.56 10.21 23.01
C GLY A 425 -7.63 8.67 23.08
N ALA A 426 -8.22 8.02 22.07
CA ALA A 426 -8.33 6.57 22.03
C ALA A 426 -6.95 5.93 21.85
N VAL A 427 -6.63 4.97 22.73
CA VAL A 427 -5.39 4.19 22.65
C VAL A 427 -5.67 2.90 21.89
N SER A 428 -4.95 2.68 20.80
CA SER A 428 -5.04 1.49 19.96
C SER A 428 -3.70 0.77 19.95
N THR A 429 -3.74 -0.56 19.84
CA THR A 429 -2.53 -1.38 19.80
C THR A 429 -2.45 -2.17 18.51
N GLY A 430 -1.26 -2.66 18.19
CA GLY A 430 -1.05 -3.55 17.06
C GLY A 430 0.41 -3.91 16.91
N TYR A 431 0.85 -4.08 15.66
CA TYR A 431 2.19 -4.56 15.37
C TYR A 431 2.81 -3.85 14.18
N ALA A 432 4.14 -3.81 14.17
CA ALA A 432 4.95 -3.43 13.04
C ALA A 432 5.96 -4.53 12.72
N ILE A 433 6.33 -4.62 11.44
CA ILE A 433 7.39 -5.48 10.92
C ILE A 433 8.25 -4.68 9.96
N ALA A 434 9.52 -5.06 9.81
CA ALA A 434 10.45 -4.39 8.90
C ALA A 434 11.47 -5.37 8.31
N GLY A 435 11.86 -5.14 7.05
CA GLY A 435 12.82 -5.98 6.34
C GLY A 435 13.16 -5.42 4.96
N GLY A 436 14.43 -5.50 4.56
CA GLY A 436 14.87 -5.06 3.23
C GLY A 436 14.73 -3.57 2.94
N GLY A 437 14.47 -2.71 3.94
CA GLY A 437 14.12 -1.30 3.73
C GLY A 437 12.63 -1.05 3.50
N LEU A 438 11.78 -2.06 3.73
CA LEU A 438 10.34 -1.92 3.86
C LEU A 438 9.92 -2.00 5.32
N TYR A 439 8.79 -1.39 5.64
CA TYR A 439 8.06 -1.64 6.87
C TYR A 439 6.56 -1.77 6.59
N ALA A 440 5.88 -2.49 7.46
CA ALA A 440 4.43 -2.47 7.55
C ALA A 440 4.01 -2.24 9.00
N ILE A 441 2.85 -1.61 9.17
CA ILE A 441 2.25 -1.31 10.46
C ILE A 441 0.77 -1.63 10.41
N LEU A 442 0.28 -2.31 11.45
CA LEU A 442 -1.11 -2.63 11.67
C LEU A 442 -1.50 -2.07 13.04
N VAL A 443 -2.56 -1.27 13.10
CA VAL A 443 -3.13 -0.73 14.35
C VAL A 443 -4.60 -1.12 14.40
N GLN A 444 -5.01 -1.78 15.49
CA GLN A 444 -6.38 -2.30 15.67
C GLN A 444 -7.37 -1.20 16.09
N GLY A 445 -7.26 -0.02 15.47
CA GLY A 445 -8.11 1.12 15.71
C GLY A 445 -7.95 2.19 14.64
N GLN A 446 -8.59 3.34 14.86
CA GLN A 446 -8.52 4.46 13.95
C GLN A 446 -7.24 5.26 14.17
N VAL A 447 -6.46 5.43 13.11
CA VAL A 447 -5.34 6.38 13.05
C VAL A 447 -5.82 7.69 12.42
N TYR A 448 -5.50 8.79 13.09
CA TYR A 448 -5.80 10.16 12.74
C TYR A 448 -7.30 10.35 12.42
N ASN A 449 -7.63 10.95 11.28
CA ASN A 449 -9.00 11.20 10.85
C ASN A 449 -9.70 9.98 10.24
N GLY A 450 -9.04 8.82 10.19
CA GLY A 450 -9.56 7.63 9.53
C GLY A 450 -9.58 7.77 8.01
N VAL A 451 -10.49 7.05 7.36
CA VAL A 451 -10.58 7.01 5.89
C VAL A 451 -10.99 8.36 5.34
N VAL A 452 -10.30 8.83 4.28
CA VAL A 452 -10.66 10.08 3.59
C VAL A 452 -12.11 10.02 3.10
N SER A 453 -12.83 11.12 3.26
CA SER A 453 -14.28 11.17 3.02
C SER A 453 -14.66 10.89 1.56
N THR A 454 -13.78 11.19 0.61
CA THR A 454 -13.96 10.89 -0.82
C THR A 454 -13.89 9.39 -1.12
N SER A 455 -13.19 8.61 -0.28
CA SER A 455 -13.10 7.15 -0.37
C SER A 455 -13.96 6.40 0.67
N ALA A 456 -14.85 7.12 1.36
CA ALA A 456 -15.73 6.59 2.39
C ALA A 456 -17.21 6.65 1.96
N ASN A 457 -18.00 5.72 2.50
CA ASN A 457 -19.46 5.77 2.51
C ASN A 457 -19.99 5.67 3.94
N SER A 458 -21.31 5.69 4.13
CA SER A 458 -21.94 5.69 5.46
C SER A 458 -21.65 4.44 6.31
N THR A 459 -21.14 3.37 5.72
CA THR A 459 -20.80 2.11 6.40
C THR A 459 -19.30 1.86 6.50
N THR A 460 -18.47 2.78 6.01
CA THR A 460 -17.01 2.59 5.99
C THR A 460 -16.45 2.61 7.40
N SER A 461 -15.75 1.52 7.77
CA SER A 461 -14.99 1.47 9.02
C SER A 461 -13.68 2.24 8.89
N ASN A 462 -13.32 2.99 9.94
CA ASN A 462 -12.00 3.64 10.07
C ASN A 462 -10.95 2.72 10.72
N SER A 463 -11.31 1.47 11.01
CA SER A 463 -10.42 0.49 11.62
C SER A 463 -10.56 -0.89 10.97
N PRO A 464 -9.52 -1.73 11.02
CA PRO A 464 -8.17 -1.39 11.51
C PRO A 464 -7.39 -0.53 10.50
N TYR A 465 -6.36 0.15 10.98
CA TYR A 465 -5.41 0.87 10.14
C TYR A 465 -4.29 -0.05 9.69
N PHE A 466 -3.97 -0.03 8.40
CA PHE A 466 -2.84 -0.73 7.82
C PHE A 466 -2.06 0.21 6.92
N GLY A 467 -0.74 0.28 7.13
CA GLY A 467 0.17 1.08 6.32
C GLY A 467 1.39 0.26 5.91
N VAL A 468 1.86 0.51 4.69
CA VAL A 468 3.12 -0.04 4.17
C VAL A 468 3.93 1.10 3.60
N GLY A 469 5.24 1.09 3.85
CA GLY A 469 6.09 2.10 3.25
C GLY A 469 7.49 1.61 2.93
N ALA A 470 8.08 2.33 1.99
CA ALA A 470 9.43 2.17 1.52
C ALA A 470 10.34 3.19 2.18
N GLN A 471 11.49 2.74 2.68
CA GLN A 471 12.49 3.64 3.22
C GLN A 471 12.95 4.59 2.11
N VAL A 472 12.93 5.89 2.38
CA VAL A 472 13.42 6.93 1.48
C VAL A 472 14.66 7.61 2.04
N ASN A 473 14.85 7.59 3.36
CA ASN A 473 16.05 8.07 4.04
C ASN A 473 16.31 7.30 5.34
N LYS A 474 17.56 7.36 5.81
CA LYS A 474 18.02 6.77 7.06
C LYS A 474 18.69 7.82 7.92
#